data_AF-A0A2V9MCI5-F1
#
_entry.id   AF-A0A2V9MCI5-F1
#
_cell.length_a   1.000
_cell.length_b   1.000
_cell.length_c   1.000
_cell.angle_alpha   90.00
_cell.angle_beta   90.00
_cell.angle_gamma   90.00
#
_symmetry.space_group_name_H-M   'P 1'
#
loop_
_entity.id
_entity.type
_entity.pdbx_description
1 polymer ?
#
loop_
_entity_poly.entity_id
_entity_poly.type
_entity_poly.pdbx_seq_one_letter_code
_entity_poly.pdbx_strand_id
1 'polypeptide(L)'
;MVEEARQVEATYSLSNLTSEQVASFVSQRSVDKALEDALRRILAQKSVVADLENQREARDSETEKIFDDQQRLRENLKALKGSAEEKALVQRYTQQLNQQETRLETLRKEIQDLEAKRDGAQTLLNQMIQELSFDAKV
;
A
#
# COMPACT_ATOMS: atom_id res chain seq x y z
N MET A 1 33.77 14.81 11.23
CA MET A 1 33.73 13.34 11.18
C MET A 1 32.98 12.69 12.34
N VAL A 2 33.22 13.01 13.63
CA VAL A 2 32.42 12.41 14.73
C VAL A 2 30.96 12.90 14.73
N GLU A 3 30.75 14.19 14.45
CA GLU A 3 29.40 14.80 14.35
C GLU A 3 28.56 14.19 13.21
N GLU A 4 29.18 14.00 12.04
CA GLU A 4 28.52 13.45 10.84
C GLU A 4 28.14 11.97 11.04
N ALA A 5 28.97 11.20 11.74
CA ALA A 5 28.67 9.80 12.06
C ALA A 5 27.45 9.67 12.99
N ARG A 6 27.38 10.48 14.06
CA ARG A 6 26.20 10.56 14.93
C ARG A 6 24.95 11.04 14.19
N GLN A 7 25.12 11.96 13.25
CA GLN A 7 24.03 12.53 12.45
C GLN A 7 23.36 11.49 11.55
N VAL A 8 24.15 10.64 10.90
CA VAL A 8 23.63 9.54 10.08
C VAL A 8 22.96 8.48 10.96
N GLU A 9 23.55 8.17 12.10
CA GLU A 9 23.02 7.17 13.06
C GLU A 9 21.67 7.60 13.67
N ALA A 10 21.53 8.87 14.07
CA ALA A 10 20.27 9.41 14.60
C ALA A 10 19.14 9.44 13.55
N THR A 11 19.46 9.76 12.30
CA THR A 11 18.50 9.80 11.19
C THR A 11 18.00 8.40 10.82
N TYR A 12 18.91 7.40 10.81
CA TYR A 12 18.55 5.99 10.60
C TYR A 12 17.75 5.40 11.77
N SER A 13 18.00 5.87 13.00
CA SER A 13 17.24 5.42 14.17
C SER A 13 15.79 5.89 14.12
N LEU A 14 15.55 7.15 13.70
CA LEU A 14 14.22 7.74 13.57
C LEU A 14 13.38 7.12 12.44
N SER A 15 13.98 6.79 11.29
CA SER A 15 13.25 6.17 10.17
C SER A 15 12.69 4.78 10.53
N ASN A 16 13.43 4.03 11.35
CA ASN A 16 13.09 2.69 11.82
C ASN A 16 12.34 2.66 13.18
N LEU A 17 11.95 3.82 13.73
CA LEU A 17 11.23 3.86 15.01
C LEU A 17 9.88 3.15 14.93
N THR A 18 9.71 2.16 15.81
CA THR A 18 8.43 1.51 16.09
C THR A 18 7.66 2.26 17.18
N SER A 19 6.34 2.04 17.27
CA SER A 19 5.48 2.65 18.29
C SER A 19 5.97 2.38 19.73
N GLU A 20 6.60 1.23 19.97
CA GLU A 20 7.15 0.83 21.28
C GLU A 20 8.42 1.60 21.64
N GLN A 21 9.26 1.91 20.64
CA GLN A 21 10.46 2.72 20.84
C GLN A 21 10.10 4.18 21.10
N VAL A 22 9.07 4.71 20.43
CA VAL A 22 8.50 6.05 20.72
C VAL A 22 8.03 6.14 22.18
N ALA A 23 7.31 5.13 22.67
CA ALA A 23 6.85 5.09 24.07
C ALA A 23 8.01 5.04 25.09
N SER A 24 9.10 4.33 24.75
CA SER A 24 10.30 4.24 25.61
C SER A 24 11.05 5.58 25.71
N PHE A 25 11.21 6.29 24.57
CA PHE A 25 11.83 7.63 24.53
C PHE A 25 11.05 8.67 25.36
N VAL A 26 9.72 8.57 25.38
CA VAL A 26 8.84 9.44 26.18
C VAL A 26 9.02 9.23 27.68
N SER A 27 9.40 8.02 28.12
CA SER A 27 9.53 7.68 29.55
C SER A 27 10.85 8.11 30.21
N GLN A 28 11.92 8.31 29.42
CA GLN A 28 13.29 8.45 29.96
C GLN A 28 13.81 9.88 30.10
N ARG A 29 13.15 10.88 29.51
CA ARG A 29 13.45 12.31 29.70
C ARG A 29 12.16 13.10 29.62
N SER A 30 12.08 14.20 30.35
CA SER A 30 10.99 15.18 30.30
C SER A 30 10.71 15.57 28.83
N VAL A 31 9.79 14.87 28.18
CA VAL A 31 9.43 15.13 26.79
C VAL A 31 8.54 16.37 26.77
N ASP A 32 9.02 17.40 26.08
CA ASP A 32 8.20 18.53 25.69
C ASP A 32 7.00 17.99 24.91
N LYS A 33 5.78 18.34 25.32
CA LYS A 33 4.52 17.85 24.75
C LYS A 33 4.49 17.96 23.21
N ALA A 34 5.20 18.95 22.68
CA ALA A 34 5.40 19.15 21.24
C ALA A 34 6.07 17.95 20.52
N LEU A 35 7.09 17.33 21.14
CA LEU A 35 7.79 16.16 20.58
C LEU A 35 6.90 14.91 20.61
N GLU A 36 6.12 14.71 21.68
CA GLU A 36 5.15 13.61 21.74
C GLU A 36 4.08 13.77 20.64
N ASP A 37 3.53 14.97 20.49
CA ASP A 37 2.52 15.27 19.46
C ASP A 37 3.08 15.05 18.05
N ALA A 38 4.34 15.42 17.79
CA ALA A 38 5.00 15.19 16.51
C ALA A 38 5.19 13.69 16.21
N LEU A 39 5.65 12.91 17.18
CA LEU A 39 5.80 11.45 17.04
C LEU A 39 4.45 10.76 16.80
N ARG A 40 3.38 11.18 17.50
CA ARG A 40 2.02 10.66 17.27
C ARG A 40 1.54 10.92 15.84
N ARG A 41 1.82 12.11 15.29
CA ARG A 41 1.47 12.45 13.89
C ARG A 41 2.23 11.57 12.89
N ILE A 42 3.53 11.33 13.12
CA ILE A 42 4.33 10.43 12.28
C ILE A 42 3.76 9.00 12.30
N LEU A 43 3.39 8.48 13.47
CA LEU A 43 2.78 7.15 13.59
C LEU A 43 1.44 7.07 12.85
N ALA A 44 0.59 8.10 12.98
CA ALA A 44 -0.66 8.17 12.23
C ALA A 44 -0.40 8.17 10.71
N GLN A 45 0.60 8.93 10.26
CA GLN A 45 0.96 8.99 8.84
C GLN A 45 1.52 7.66 8.32
N LYS A 46 2.32 6.93 9.11
CA LYS A 46 2.75 5.55 8.80
C LYS A 46 1.56 4.63 8.59
N SER A 47 0.54 4.74 9.46
CA SER A 47 -0.68 3.94 9.32
C SER A 47 -1.44 4.24 8.03
N VAL A 48 -1.48 5.50 7.60
CA VAL A 48 -2.11 5.89 6.32
C VAL A 48 -1.39 5.25 5.13
N VAL A 49 -0.06 5.27 5.11
CA VAL A 49 0.73 4.62 4.06
C VAL A 49 0.44 3.12 4.01
N ALA A 50 0.48 2.45 5.16
CA ALA A 50 0.22 1.01 5.25
C ALA A 50 -1.20 0.63 4.79
N ASP A 51 -2.22 1.43 5.15
CA ASP A 51 -3.59 1.20 4.69
C ASP A 51 -3.73 1.32 3.17
N LEU A 52 -3.10 2.34 2.56
CA LEU A 52 -3.07 2.52 1.11
C LEU A 52 -2.38 1.34 0.39
N GLU A 53 -1.29 0.83 0.96
CA GLU A 53 -0.60 -0.35 0.43
C GLU A 53 -1.45 -1.61 0.51
N ASN A 54 -2.10 -1.87 1.65
CA ASN A 54 -3.03 -2.99 1.82
C ASN A 54 -4.21 -2.91 0.84
N GLN A 55 -4.75 -1.70 0.62
CA GLN A 55 -5.81 -1.49 -0.36
C GLN A 55 -5.33 -1.81 -1.78
N ARG A 56 -4.11 -1.40 -2.15
CA ARG A 56 -3.51 -1.71 -3.46
C ARG A 56 -3.36 -3.22 -3.64
N GLU A 57 -2.76 -3.90 -2.66
CA GLU A 57 -2.55 -5.35 -2.68
C GLU A 57 -3.88 -6.13 -2.82
N ALA A 58 -4.95 -5.64 -2.20
CA ALA A 58 -6.28 -6.23 -2.37
C ALA A 58 -6.79 -6.14 -3.82
N ARG A 59 -6.50 -5.04 -4.55
CA ARG A 59 -6.86 -4.86 -5.97
C ARG A 59 -5.96 -5.68 -6.89
N ASP A 60 -4.69 -5.83 -6.54
CA ASP A 60 -3.76 -6.72 -7.24
C ASP A 60 -4.25 -8.18 -7.11
N SER A 61 -4.62 -8.62 -5.91
CA SER A 61 -5.18 -9.97 -5.69
C SER A 61 -6.50 -10.19 -6.44
N GLU A 62 -7.36 -9.17 -6.54
CA GLU A 62 -8.58 -9.26 -7.35
C GLU A 62 -8.25 -9.40 -8.85
N THR A 63 -7.24 -8.69 -9.33
CA THR A 63 -6.75 -8.78 -10.71
C THR A 63 -6.24 -10.19 -11.03
N GLU A 64 -5.44 -10.79 -10.15
CA GLU A 64 -4.94 -12.16 -10.29
C GLU A 64 -6.08 -13.18 -10.35
N LYS A 65 -7.06 -13.08 -9.45
CA LYS A 65 -8.24 -13.98 -9.45
C LYS A 65 -9.03 -13.90 -10.75
N ILE A 66 -9.19 -12.70 -11.30
CA ILE A 66 -9.86 -12.53 -12.60
C ILE A 66 -9.06 -13.24 -13.71
N PHE A 67 -7.73 -13.10 -13.74
CA PHE A 67 -6.92 -13.79 -14.74
C PHE A 67 -7.01 -15.32 -14.63
N ASP A 68 -6.98 -15.86 -13.41
CA ASP A 68 -7.15 -17.29 -13.16
C ASP A 68 -8.53 -17.78 -13.64
N ASP A 69 -9.59 -17.02 -13.35
CA ASP A 69 -10.94 -17.34 -13.81
C ASP A 69 -11.04 -17.27 -15.33
N GLN A 70 -10.44 -16.28 -15.99
CA GLN A 70 -10.38 -16.21 -17.45
C GLN A 70 -9.68 -17.43 -18.06
N GLN A 71 -8.58 -17.89 -17.47
CA GLN A 71 -7.88 -19.09 -17.91
C GLN A 71 -8.78 -20.33 -17.80
N ARG A 72 -9.44 -20.50 -16.65
CA ARG A 72 -10.40 -21.61 -16.43
C ARG A 72 -11.55 -21.57 -17.42
N LEU A 73 -12.08 -20.38 -17.71
CA LEU A 73 -13.15 -20.19 -18.70
C LEU A 73 -12.70 -20.58 -20.11
N ARG A 74 -11.48 -20.21 -20.51
CA ARG A 74 -10.91 -20.63 -21.81
C ARG A 74 -10.77 -22.14 -21.92
N GLU A 75 -10.33 -22.82 -20.86
CA GLU A 75 -10.26 -24.29 -20.84
C GLU A 75 -11.65 -24.94 -20.90
N ASN A 76 -12.63 -24.41 -20.16
CA ASN A 76 -14.02 -24.90 -20.23
C ASN A 76 -14.60 -24.75 -21.63
N LEU A 77 -14.35 -23.63 -22.31
CA LEU A 77 -14.79 -23.40 -23.68
C LEU A 77 -14.19 -24.40 -24.68
N LYS A 78 -12.91 -24.74 -24.53
CA LYS A 78 -12.26 -25.77 -25.35
C LYS A 78 -12.92 -27.14 -25.15
N ALA A 79 -13.25 -27.49 -23.90
CA ALA A 79 -13.86 -28.77 -23.56
C ALA A 79 -15.31 -28.91 -24.05
N LEU A 80 -16.05 -27.81 -24.14
CA LEU A 80 -17.45 -27.80 -24.57
C LEU A 80 -17.62 -27.83 -26.11
N LYS A 81 -16.54 -27.73 -26.86
CA LYS A 81 -16.57 -27.67 -28.32
C LYS A 81 -17.21 -28.94 -28.92
N GLY A 82 -18.25 -28.75 -29.73
CA GLY A 82 -19.02 -29.82 -30.36
C GLY A 82 -20.16 -30.41 -29.52
N SER A 83 -20.43 -29.87 -28.33
CA SER A 83 -21.60 -30.24 -27.52
C SER A 83 -22.88 -29.54 -28.01
N ALA A 84 -24.04 -30.12 -27.70
CA ALA A 84 -25.34 -29.50 -28.03
C ALA A 84 -25.55 -28.17 -27.27
N GLU A 85 -24.91 -28.02 -26.12
CA GLU A 85 -24.99 -26.86 -25.23
C GLU A 85 -23.94 -25.78 -25.55
N GLU A 86 -22.99 -26.05 -26.46
CA GLU A 86 -21.84 -25.19 -26.77
C GLU A 86 -22.26 -23.74 -27.00
N LYS A 87 -23.23 -23.51 -27.89
CA LYS A 87 -23.65 -22.16 -28.29
C LYS A 87 -24.16 -21.32 -27.12
N ALA A 88 -24.97 -21.92 -26.24
CA ALA A 88 -25.54 -21.23 -25.09
C ALA A 88 -24.47 -20.91 -24.04
N LEU A 89 -23.56 -21.85 -23.78
CA LEU A 89 -22.48 -21.67 -22.82
C LEU A 89 -21.42 -20.67 -23.33
N VAL A 90 -21.07 -20.70 -24.61
CA VAL A 90 -20.18 -19.72 -25.25
C VAL A 90 -20.72 -18.30 -25.13
N GLN A 91 -22.02 -18.10 -25.35
CA GLN A 91 -22.65 -16.78 -25.22
C GLN A 91 -22.57 -16.27 -23.78
N ARG A 92 -22.88 -17.12 -22.80
CA ARG A 92 -22.78 -16.78 -21.37
C ARG A 92 -21.35 -16.42 -20.97
N TYR A 93 -20.37 -17.23 -21.37
CA TYR A 93 -18.97 -17.00 -21.01
C TYR A 93 -18.40 -15.75 -21.67
N THR A 94 -18.77 -15.45 -22.92
CA THR A 94 -18.38 -14.20 -23.58
C THR A 94 -18.88 -12.97 -22.81
N GLN A 95 -20.11 -13.01 -22.31
CA GLN A 95 -20.65 -11.93 -21.48
C GLN A 95 -19.87 -11.78 -20.16
N GLN A 96 -19.53 -12.89 -19.50
CA GLN A 96 -18.72 -12.87 -18.28
C GLN A 96 -17.30 -12.34 -18.54
N LEU A 97 -16.69 -12.67 -19.67
CA LEU A 97 -15.37 -12.12 -20.04
C LEU A 97 -15.44 -10.60 -20.23
N ASN A 98 -16.46 -10.10 -20.94
CA ASN A 98 -16.64 -8.65 -21.13
C ASN A 98 -16.81 -7.89 -19.79
N GLN A 99 -17.55 -8.47 -18.85
CA GLN A 99 -17.72 -7.90 -17.50
C GLN A 99 -16.39 -7.88 -16.74
N GLN A 100 -15.61 -8.96 -16.83
CA GLN A 100 -14.28 -9.05 -16.23
C GLN A 100 -13.30 -8.04 -16.83
N GLU A 101 -13.29 -7.83 -18.15
CA GLU A 101 -12.46 -6.81 -18.79
C GLU A 101 -12.80 -5.39 -18.31
N THR A 102 -14.10 -5.08 -18.18
CA THR A 102 -14.55 -3.80 -17.62
C THR A 102 -14.08 -3.63 -16.16
N ARG A 103 -14.10 -4.70 -15.38
CA ARG A 103 -13.59 -4.69 -14.00
C ARG A 103 -12.07 -4.51 -13.97
N LEU A 104 -11.31 -5.18 -14.83
CA LEU A 104 -9.86 -5.03 -14.94
C LEU A 104 -9.45 -3.60 -15.30
N GLU A 105 -10.16 -2.94 -16.21
CA GLU A 105 -9.93 -1.53 -16.53
C GLU A 105 -10.17 -0.61 -15.32
N THR A 106 -11.18 -0.92 -14.52
CA THR A 106 -11.49 -0.18 -13.30
C THR A 106 -10.40 -0.41 -12.25
N LEU A 107 -10.00 -1.67 -12.02
CA LEU A 107 -8.95 -2.05 -11.08
C LEU A 107 -7.62 -1.37 -11.41
N ARG A 108 -7.25 -1.31 -12.69
CA ARG A 108 -6.03 -0.61 -13.13
C ARG A 108 -6.03 0.86 -12.73
N LYS A 109 -7.15 1.56 -12.89
CA LYS A 109 -7.27 2.97 -12.49
C LYS A 109 -7.24 3.13 -10.97
N GLU A 110 -7.90 2.23 -10.25
CA GLU A 110 -7.90 2.23 -8.78
C GLU A 110 -6.48 1.99 -8.23
N ILE A 111 -5.72 1.06 -8.80
CA ILE A 111 -4.33 0.77 -8.43
C ILE A 111 -3.45 2.01 -8.67
N GLN A 112 -3.53 2.64 -9.84
CA GLN A 112 -2.78 3.85 -10.16
C GLN A 112 -3.07 5.01 -9.20
N ASP A 113 -4.35 5.21 -8.85
CA ASP A 113 -4.76 6.22 -7.88
C ASP A 113 -4.24 5.91 -6.46
N LEU A 114 -4.30 4.64 -6.03
CA LEU A 114 -3.77 4.19 -4.75
C LEU A 114 -2.24 4.36 -4.68
N GLU A 115 -1.51 4.05 -5.75
CA GLU A 115 -0.07 4.27 -5.85
C GLU A 115 0.28 5.75 -5.73
N ALA A 116 -0.40 6.62 -6.47
CA ALA A 116 -0.18 8.07 -6.40
C ALA A 116 -0.47 8.63 -4.99
N LYS A 117 -1.55 8.17 -4.34
CA LYS A 117 -1.87 8.53 -2.96
C LYS A 117 -0.83 8.04 -1.97
N ARG A 118 -0.36 6.79 -2.12
CA ARG A 118 0.67 6.18 -1.29
C ARG A 118 1.97 6.97 -1.40
N ASP A 119 2.40 7.30 -2.62
CA ASP A 119 3.64 8.05 -2.86
C ASP A 119 3.57 9.47 -2.27
N GLY A 120 2.41 10.14 -2.38
CA GLY A 120 2.16 11.41 -1.70
C GLY A 120 2.21 11.29 -0.18
N ALA A 121 1.55 10.27 0.39
CA ALA A 121 1.55 10.01 1.82
C ALA A 121 2.95 9.66 2.35
N GLN A 122 3.75 8.92 1.57
CA GLN A 122 5.14 8.58 1.90
C GLN A 122 6.04 9.81 1.84
N THR A 123 5.85 10.69 0.86
CA THR A 123 6.59 11.96 0.78
C THR A 123 6.33 12.82 2.01
N LEU A 124 5.06 12.95 2.41
CA LEU A 124 4.67 13.68 3.62
C LEU A 124 5.27 13.05 4.88
N LEU A 125 5.24 11.72 5.00
CA LEU A 125 5.88 11.00 6.10
C LEU A 125 7.38 11.32 6.20
N ASN A 126 8.08 11.30 5.06
CA ASN A 126 9.51 11.60 5.00
C ASN A 126 9.80 13.05 5.45
N GLN A 127 8.96 14.01 5.05
CA GLN A 127 9.07 15.41 5.47
C GLN A 127 8.90 15.55 6.99
N MET A 128 7.85 14.93 7.57
CA MET A 128 7.62 14.95 9.02
C MET A 128 8.80 14.37 9.81
N ILE A 129 9.40 13.27 9.32
CA ILE A 129 10.57 12.66 9.95
C ILE A 129 11.80 13.57 9.85
N GLN A 130 12.00 14.24 8.71
CA GLN A 130 13.10 15.17 8.51
C GLN A 130 12.98 16.39 9.44
N GLU A 131 11.81 17.02 9.50
CA GLU A 131 11.54 18.16 10.38
C GLU A 131 11.85 17.83 11.85
N LEU A 132 11.38 16.68 12.33
CA LEU A 132 11.64 16.25 13.71
C LEU A 132 13.13 16.02 14.00
N SER A 133 13.88 15.52 13.02
CA SER A 133 15.33 15.33 13.13
C SER A 133 16.10 16.65 13.19
N PHE A 134 15.56 17.74 12.61
CA PHE A 134 16.15 19.08 12.73
C PHE A 134 15.86 19.72 14.08
N ASP A 135 14.62 19.62 14.59
CA ASP A 135 14.25 20.21 15.88
C ASP A 135 15.00 19.56 17.05
N ALA A 136 15.31 18.26 16.96
CA ALA A 136 16.11 17.55 17.96
C ALA A 136 17.61 17.93 17.98
N LYS A 137 18.10 18.71 16.99
CA LYS A 137 19.49 19.17 16.90
C LYS A 137 19.72 20.57 17.49
N VAL A 138 18.65 21.30 17.84
CA VAL A 138 18.69 22.66 18.41
C VAL A 138 18.64 22.59 19.93
#